data_AF-A0A4Q3Y4Q8-F1
#
_entry.id   AF-A0A4Q3Y4Q8-F1
#
_cell.length_a   1.000
_cell.length_b   1.000
_cell.length_c   1.000
_cell.angle_alpha   90.00
_cell.angle_beta   90.00
_cell.angle_gamma   90.00
#
_symmetry.space_group_name_H-M   'P 1'
#
loop_
_entity.id
_entity.type
_entity.pdbx_description
1 polymer ?
#
loop_
_entity_poly.entity_id
_entity_poly.type
_entity_poly.pdbx_seq_one_letter_code
_entity_poly.pdbx_strand_id
1 'polypeptide(L)'
;MMLTRHAETRMQQRSISRRAVEMLITYGEYRRHRGAEICYFSKGSRLRMLQDLGKRAFLKLEKILDAYLVVSDDGAIITAGHRHHRLKF
;
A
#
# COMPACT_ATOMS: atom_id res chain seq x y z
N MET A 1 0.15 -6.81 11.19
CA MET A 1 0.89 -5.53 11.24
C MET A 1 0.13 -4.55 12.11
N MET A 2 0.84 -3.76 12.93
CA MET A 2 0.25 -2.72 13.78
C MET A 2 0.21 -1.38 13.04
N LEU A 3 -0.89 -0.63 13.15
CA LEU A 3 -0.97 0.76 12.67
C LEU A 3 -0.55 1.69 13.80
N THR A 4 0.41 2.58 13.52
CA THR A 4 0.76 3.65 14.45
C THR A 4 -0.26 4.80 14.38
N ARG A 5 -0.37 5.59 15.46
CA ARG A 5 -1.18 6.81 15.47
C ARG A 5 -0.79 7.79 14.34
N HIS A 6 0.50 7.85 13.99
CA HIS A 6 0.97 8.65 12.85
C HIS A 6 0.39 8.11 11.53
N ALA A 7 0.48 6.79 11.29
CA ALA A 7 -0.09 6.18 10.09
C ALA A 7 -1.61 6.39 9.98
N GLU A 8 -2.36 6.22 11.08
CA GLU A 8 -3.81 6.46 11.10
C GLU A 8 -4.16 7.91 10.72
N THR A 9 -3.44 8.88 11.29
CA THR A 9 -3.60 10.30 10.96
C THR A 9 -3.32 10.55 9.47
N ARG A 10 -2.24 9.95 8.94
CA ARG A 10 -1.84 10.08 7.54
C ARG A 10 -2.81 9.40 6.57
N MET A 11 -3.45 8.32 6.98
CA MET A 11 -4.52 7.65 6.25
C MET A 11 -5.74 8.56 6.10
N GLN A 12 -6.18 9.17 7.21
CA GLN A 12 -7.31 10.10 7.22
C GLN A 12 -7.04 11.32 6.33
N GLN A 13 -5.89 11.98 6.50
CA GLN A 13 -5.50 13.16 5.72
C GLN A 13 -5.40 12.92 4.21
N ARG A 14 -5.20 11.66 3.79
CA ARG A 14 -5.00 11.30 2.38
C ARG A 14 -6.08 10.37 1.84
N SER A 15 -7.20 10.23 2.56
CA SER A 15 -8.32 9.38 2.16
C SER A 15 -7.91 7.94 1.82
N ILE A 16 -6.94 7.38 2.56
CA ILE A 16 -6.51 5.99 2.42
C ILE A 16 -7.33 5.15 3.38
N SER A 17 -8.21 4.32 2.83
CA SER A 17 -9.08 3.46 3.64
C SER A 17 -8.31 2.30 4.25
N ARG A 18 -8.86 1.71 5.32
CA ARG A 18 -8.32 0.48 5.91
C ARG A 18 -8.28 -0.68 4.90
N ARG A 19 -9.28 -0.78 4.03
CA ARG A 19 -9.29 -1.70 2.90
C ARG A 19 -8.07 -1.49 1.99
N ALA A 20 -7.65 -0.25 1.72
CA ALA A 20 -6.45 -0.01 0.91
C ALA A 20 -5.18 -0.58 1.57
N VAL A 21 -5.06 -0.40 2.89
CA VAL A 21 -3.96 -0.96 3.69
C VAL A 21 -4.00 -2.50 3.64
N GLU A 22 -5.18 -3.10 3.82
CA GLU A 22 -5.35 -4.56 3.73
C GLU A 22 -4.93 -5.09 2.36
N MET A 23 -5.37 -4.45 1.27
CA MET A 23 -4.97 -4.87 -0.08
C MET A 23 -3.46 -4.74 -0.31
N LEU A 24 -2.83 -3.70 0.24
CA LEU A 24 -1.38 -3.52 0.17
C LEU A 24 -0.64 -4.64 0.91
N ILE A 25 -1.08 -4.97 2.13
CA ILE A 25 -0.48 -6.07 2.90
C ILE A 25 -0.69 -7.42 2.18
N THR A 26 -1.86 -7.64 1.60
CA THR A 26 -2.19 -8.93 0.96
C THR A 26 -1.47 -9.15 -0.37
N TYR A 27 -1.41 -8.14 -1.24
CA TYR A 27 -0.89 -8.33 -2.60
C TYR A 27 0.40 -7.57 -2.88
N GLY A 28 0.69 -6.52 -2.13
CA GLY A 28 1.79 -5.61 -2.37
C GLY A 28 3.16 -6.27 -2.33
N GLU A 29 4.14 -5.57 -2.87
CA GLU A 29 5.54 -5.95 -2.79
C GLU A 29 6.26 -5.02 -1.83
N TYR A 30 7.19 -5.60 -1.07
CA TYR A 30 8.02 -4.91 -0.10
C TYR A 30 9.38 -4.63 -0.69
N ARG A 31 9.86 -3.40 -0.50
CA ARG A 31 11.21 -3.02 -0.91
C ARG A 31 11.86 -2.09 0.09
N ARG A 32 13.09 -2.41 0.48
CA ARG A 32 13.90 -1.59 1.37
C ARG A 32 14.22 -0.24 0.71
N HIS A 33 13.99 0.85 1.43
CA HIS A 33 14.34 2.20 1.02
C HIS A 33 14.57 3.12 2.23
N ARG A 34 15.71 3.82 2.27
CA ARG A 34 16.04 4.84 3.28
C ARG A 34 15.77 4.40 4.73
N GLY A 35 16.15 3.17 5.08
CA GLY A 35 16.02 2.63 6.44
C GLY A 35 14.62 2.14 6.83
N ALA A 36 13.70 2.00 5.88
CA ALA A 36 12.39 1.41 6.09
C ALA A 36 12.02 0.47 4.94
N GLU A 37 10.96 -0.33 5.11
CA GLU A 37 10.35 -1.05 4.00
C GLU A 37 9.19 -0.25 3.41
N ILE A 38 9.10 -0.26 2.08
CA ILE A 38 8.00 0.34 1.35
C ILE A 38 7.16 -0.78 0.76
N CYS A 39 5.88 -0.83 1.15
CA CYS A 39 4.90 -1.75 0.58
C CYS A 39 4.08 -1.04 -0.49
N TYR A 40 4.07 -1.54 -1.72
CA TYR A 40 3.40 -0.90 -2.85
C TYR A 40 2.87 -1.90 -3.87
N PHE A 41 1.98 -1.44 -4.76
CA PHE A 41 1.52 -2.26 -5.88
C PHE A 41 2.47 -2.15 -7.09
N SER A 42 3.29 -3.18 -7.31
CA SER A 42 4.03 -3.41 -8.55
C SER A 42 3.12 -3.88 -9.70
N LYS A 43 3.67 -3.98 -10.93
CA LYS A 43 2.98 -4.65 -12.06
C LYS A 43 2.61 -6.10 -11.72
N GLY A 44 3.51 -6.84 -11.08
CA GLY A 44 3.29 -8.24 -10.69
C GLY A 44 2.16 -8.38 -9.66
N SER A 45 2.20 -7.60 -8.58
CA SER A 45 1.13 -7.58 -7.57
C SER A 45 -0.25 -7.25 -8.14
N ARG A 46 -0.32 -6.29 -9.08
CA ARG A 46 -1.57 -5.91 -9.74
C ARG A 46 -2.13 -7.05 -10.59
N LEU A 47 -1.27 -7.78 -11.30
CA LEU A 47 -1.68 -8.96 -12.07
C LEU A 47 -2.19 -10.07 -11.16
N ARG A 48 -1.50 -10.37 -10.05
CA ARG A 48 -1.97 -11.35 -9.06
C ARG A 48 -3.33 -10.95 -8.49
N MET A 49 -3.49 -9.68 -8.11
CA MET A 49 -4.75 -9.17 -7.59
C MET A 49 -5.88 -9.22 -8.63
N LEU A 50 -5.59 -8.96 -9.90
CA LEU A 50 -6.56 -9.09 -10.99
C LEU A 50 -7.00 -10.54 -11.22
N GLN A 51 -6.07 -11.49 -11.15
CA GLN A 51 -6.34 -12.92 -11.32
C GLN A 51 -7.20 -13.45 -10.17
N ASP A 52 -6.88 -13.07 -8.93
CA ASP A 52 -7.55 -13.56 -7.73
C ASP A 52 -8.96 -12.95 -7.53
N LEU A 53 -9.10 -11.64 -7.72
CA LEU A 53 -10.38 -10.94 -7.50
C LEU A 53 -11.28 -10.89 -8.74
N GLY A 54 -10.71 -11.11 -9.92
CA GLY A 54 -11.36 -10.88 -11.20
C GLY A 54 -11.50 -9.39 -11.58
N LYS A 55 -11.77 -9.15 -12.87
CA LYS A 55 -11.76 -7.81 -13.49
C LYS A 55 -12.71 -6.81 -12.83
N ARG A 56 -13.94 -7.22 -12.51
CA ARG A 56 -14.96 -6.30 -11.94
C ARG A 56 -14.56 -5.78 -10.56
N ALA A 57 -14.02 -6.64 -9.70
CA ALA A 57 -13.58 -6.23 -8.36
C ALA A 57 -12.28 -5.41 -8.43
N PHE A 58 -11.34 -5.78 -9.31
CA PHE A 58 -10.10 -5.05 -9.53
C PHE A 58 -10.35 -3.60 -9.96
N LEU A 59 -11.27 -3.35 -10.90
CA LEU A 59 -11.59 -1.97 -11.35
C LEU A 59 -12.09 -1.08 -10.21
N LYS A 60 -12.80 -1.64 -9.22
CA LYS A 60 -13.25 -0.88 -8.04
C LYS A 60 -12.08 -0.46 -7.13
N LEU A 61 -10.89 -1.04 -7.31
CA LEU A 61 -9.68 -0.75 -6.55
C LEU A 61 -8.76 0.26 -7.24
N GLU A 62 -9.08 0.75 -8.44
CA GLU A 62 -8.19 1.67 -9.18
C GLU A 62 -7.73 2.86 -8.34
N LYS A 63 -8.63 3.45 -7.56
CA LYS A 63 -8.35 4.61 -6.69
C LYS A 63 -7.30 4.37 -5.60
N ILE A 64 -6.99 3.11 -5.29
CA ILE A 64 -6.01 2.74 -4.26
C ILE A 64 -4.72 2.15 -4.84
N LEU A 65 -4.65 1.92 -6.16
CA LEU A 65 -3.50 1.26 -6.78
C LEU A 65 -2.21 2.07 -6.71
N ASP A 66 -2.32 3.37 -6.44
CA ASP A 66 -1.20 4.28 -6.24
C ASP A 66 -0.86 4.51 -4.76
N ALA A 67 -1.57 3.85 -3.84
CA ALA A 67 -1.21 3.86 -2.44
C ALA A 67 0.08 3.07 -2.16
N TYR A 68 0.75 3.43 -1.07
CA TYR A 68 1.88 2.70 -0.50
C TYR A 68 1.92 2.86 1.03
N LEU A 69 2.58 1.93 1.69
CA LEU A 69 2.87 1.97 3.13
C LEU A 69 4.37 2.12 3.34
N VAL A 70 4.74 2.82 4.40
CA VAL A 70 6.07 2.78 5.00
C VAL A 70 5.98 1.95 6.26
N VAL A 71 6.83 0.95 6.35
CA VAL A 71 6.86 -0.06 7.41
C VAL A 71 8.23 0.00 8.08
N SER A 72 8.24 0.13 9.40
CA SER A 72 9.47 0.10 10.19
C SER A 72 10.04 -1.31 10.31
N ASP A 73 11.27 -1.40 10.83
CA ASP A 73 12.01 -2.66 10.95
C ASP A 73 11.34 -3.68 11.90
N ASP A 74 10.49 -3.21 12.81
CA ASP A 74 9.66 -4.01 13.70
C ASP A 74 8.31 -4.42 13.09
N GLY A 75 8.06 -4.08 11.81
CA GLY A 75 6.85 -4.43 11.09
C GLY A 75 5.64 -3.52 11.38
N ALA A 76 5.81 -2.41 12.10
CA ALA A 76 4.75 -1.43 12.29
C ALA A 76 4.57 -0.55 11.05
N ILE A 77 3.32 -0.26 10.69
CA ILE A 77 3.01 0.70 9.63
C ILE A 77 3.13 2.09 10.24
N ILE A 78 4.19 2.79 9.83
CA ILE A 78 4.50 4.13 10.33
C ILE A 78 3.89 5.21 9.45
N THR A 79 3.65 4.98 8.15
CA THR A 79 3.00 5.96 7.26
C THR A 79 2.24 5.27 6.13
N ALA A 80 1.18 5.91 5.64
CA ALA A 80 0.54 5.60 4.37
C ALA A 80 0.52 6.84 3.46
N GLY A 81 0.59 6.64 2.14
CA GLY A 81 0.57 7.72 1.17
C GLY A 81 0.13 7.28 -0.22
N HIS A 82 -0.17 8.26 -1.08
CA HIS A 82 -0.31 8.04 -2.52
C HIS A 82 0.99 8.44 -3.21
N ARG A 83 1.38 7.71 -4.25
CA ARG A 83 2.49 8.10 -5.11
C ARG A 83 1.96 8.89 -6.30
N HIS A 84 2.52 10.06 -6.53
CA HIS A 84 2.24 10.89 -7.72
C HIS A 84 3.27 10.65 -8.83
N HIS A 85 4.39 10.00 -8.48
CA HIS A 85 5.45 9.61 -9.40
C HIS A 85 5.86 8.16 -9.12
N ARG A 86 6.60 7.57 -10.07
CA ARG A 86 7.20 6.24 -9.87
C ARG A 86 8.09 6.27 -8.63
N LEU A 87 7.90 5.30 -7.72
CA LEU A 87 8.79 5.14 -6.57
C LEU A 87 10.21 4.90 -7.08
N LYS A 88 11.14 5.71 -6.57
CA LYS A 88 12.58 5.58 -6.83
C LYS A 88 13.17 4.92 -5.60
N PHE A 89 13.79 3.77 -5.80
CA PHE A 89 14.39 2.97 -4.75
C PHE A 89 15.89 3.14 -4.77
#